data_AF-A0A538SLB5-F1
#
_entry.id   AF-A0A538SLB5-F1
#
_cell.length_a   1.000
_cell.length_b   1.000
_cell.length_c   1.000
_cell.angle_alpha   90.00
_cell.angle_beta   90.00
_cell.angle_gamma   90.00
#
_symmetry.space_group_name_H-M   'P 1'
#
loop_
_entity.id
_entity.type
_entity.pdbx_description
1 polymer ?
#
loop_
_entity_poly.entity_id
_entity_poly.type
_entity_poly.pdbx_seq_one_letter_code
_entity_poly.pdbx_strand_id
1 'polypeptide(L)'
;MAVISLQITRRSAVLDGRPFGAAGAYEKIMGMLHIGVDPVHRANQAITDLAAAPRNTAGLVECEADFYLLRPQDPARGNRRLLLDVPNRGRKVALGLLNSTPRVPDPATPEDFGNGFLMRWGYTVAWCGWQHDVPRRDGLMALTVPAVRSGNGPISGPVSCEWRPNARVETLRMADRYHIAQPTADLDDPAARLTVREHAGAPAGAIARTAWRFADASHVCLDGGFEAGKIYELVYRAEHPPLVGLGLLAVRDAAAWLRSASTADGNPSAGELERAYVLGVSQTGRFLRHFLYLGLNEDEAGRRVFDGAIAHVAGARRGEFNQRFGQPSLNATCSVGSLFPFTDTLEVDRVTGERGALLGRLEARGTLPKVVTTNTAAEYWRGDASLIHTDVEGTRDVAPHPQARLYLFAGSQHTPGTLPPPDAD
;
A
#
# COMPACT_ATOMS: atom_id res chain seq x y z
N MET A 1 9.54 -6.22 -19.66
CA MET A 1 9.79 -6.38 -18.21
C MET A 1 10.19 -5.01 -17.72
N ALA A 2 9.46 -4.44 -16.76
CA ALA A 2 9.57 -3.01 -16.47
C ALA A 2 10.77 -2.62 -15.58
N VAL A 3 11.34 -3.54 -14.80
CA VAL A 3 12.56 -3.25 -14.02
C VAL A 3 13.74 -3.09 -14.96
N ILE A 4 14.38 -1.91 -14.93
CA ILE A 4 15.56 -1.57 -15.73
C ILE A 4 16.82 -2.08 -15.04
N SER A 5 16.92 -1.87 -13.73
CA SER A 5 18.10 -2.28 -12.96
C SER A 5 17.81 -2.35 -11.45
N LEU A 6 18.67 -3.09 -10.74
CA LEU A 6 18.79 -3.04 -9.29
C LEU A 6 20.16 -2.45 -8.93
N GLN A 7 20.18 -1.27 -8.32
CA GLN A 7 21.37 -0.72 -7.70
C GLN A 7 21.51 -1.29 -6.28
N ILE A 8 22.42 -2.24 -6.08
CA ILE A 8 22.71 -2.78 -4.75
C ILE A 8 23.57 -1.79 -3.97
N THR A 9 23.08 -1.35 -2.81
CA THR A 9 23.79 -0.45 -1.90
C THR A 9 24.45 -1.19 -0.73
N ARG A 10 23.89 -2.34 -0.34
CA ARG A 10 24.46 -3.18 0.73
C ARG A 10 24.16 -4.66 0.50
N ARG A 11 25.14 -5.50 0.79
CA ARG A 11 25.00 -6.95 0.91
C ARG A 11 25.72 -7.43 2.16
N SER A 12 25.08 -8.27 2.97
CA SER A 12 25.66 -8.78 4.22
C SER A 12 25.09 -10.14 4.60
N ALA A 13 25.87 -10.98 5.27
CA ALA A 13 25.36 -12.18 5.92
C ALA A 13 24.36 -11.81 7.03
N VAL A 14 23.31 -12.61 7.18
CA VAL A 14 22.37 -12.52 8.30
C VAL A 14 22.97 -13.25 9.51
N LEU A 15 22.96 -12.62 10.68
CA LEU A 15 23.43 -13.20 11.95
C LEU A 15 24.85 -13.82 11.83
N ASP A 16 25.76 -13.13 11.14
CA ASP A 16 27.13 -13.58 10.88
C ASP A 16 27.23 -14.98 10.26
N GLY A 17 26.22 -15.37 9.47
CA GLY A 17 26.15 -16.67 8.78
C GLY A 17 25.53 -17.79 9.61
N ARG A 18 24.94 -17.48 10.78
CA ARG A 18 24.21 -18.47 11.57
C ARG A 18 23.07 -19.11 10.75
N PRO A 19 22.97 -20.45 10.69
CA PRO A 19 21.98 -21.11 9.85
C PRO A 19 20.58 -21.13 10.47
N PHE A 20 19.56 -21.12 9.61
CA PHE A 20 18.16 -21.33 9.96
C PHE A 20 17.71 -22.75 9.58
N GLY A 21 18.02 -23.73 10.43
CA GLY A 21 17.69 -25.14 10.18
C GLY A 21 18.26 -25.63 8.85
N ALA A 22 17.47 -26.40 8.08
CA ALA A 22 17.89 -26.99 6.81
C ALA A 22 18.12 -25.95 5.69
N ALA A 23 17.51 -24.77 5.77
CA ALA A 23 17.67 -23.71 4.78
C ALA A 23 19.06 -23.08 4.80
N GLY A 24 19.86 -23.31 5.86
CA GLY A 24 21.22 -22.81 5.97
C GLY A 24 21.31 -21.32 6.31
N ALA A 25 22.46 -20.72 6.02
CA ALA A 25 22.71 -19.31 6.24
C ALA A 25 21.93 -18.43 5.25
N TYR A 26 21.57 -17.24 5.68
CA TYR A 26 20.88 -16.25 4.86
C TYR A 26 21.78 -15.05 4.56
N GLU A 27 21.50 -14.37 3.46
CA GLU A 27 22.04 -13.04 3.17
C GLU A 27 20.91 -12.02 3.08
N LYS A 28 21.32 -10.77 3.28
CA LYS A 28 20.51 -9.57 3.19
C LYS A 28 21.06 -8.69 2.08
N ILE A 29 20.20 -8.26 1.16
CA ILE A 29 20.52 -7.38 0.05
C ILE A 29 19.60 -6.15 0.11
N MET A 30 20.18 -4.96 0.08
CA MET A 30 19.48 -3.68 0.08
C MET A 30 19.86 -2.90 -1.18
N GLY A 31 18.93 -2.14 -1.73
CA GLY A 31 19.19 -1.36 -2.94
C GLY A 31 18.02 -0.49 -3.38
N MET A 32 18.13 0.00 -4.60
CA MET A 32 17.10 0.76 -5.31
C MET A 32 16.75 0.04 -6.61
N LEU A 33 15.47 -0.22 -6.84
CA LEU A 33 14.97 -0.68 -8.14
C LEU A 33 14.66 0.54 -9.00
N HIS A 34 15.23 0.60 -10.20
CA HIS A 34 14.83 1.55 -11.23
C HIS A 34 13.85 0.86 -12.18
N ILE A 35 12.67 1.45 -12.35
CA ILE A 35 11.56 0.85 -13.08
C ILE A 35 11.12 1.80 -14.19
N GLY A 36 11.00 1.29 -15.42
CA GLY A 36 10.47 1.99 -16.58
C GLY A 36 9.21 1.30 -17.08
N VAL A 37 8.07 1.96 -16.90
CA VAL A 37 6.75 1.45 -17.26
C VAL A 37 6.36 1.95 -18.65
N ASP A 38 5.91 1.05 -19.53
CA ASP A 38 5.32 1.46 -20.80
C ASP A 38 3.89 2.01 -20.57
N PRO A 39 3.64 3.31 -20.81
CA PRO A 39 2.34 3.93 -20.53
C PRO A 39 1.23 3.50 -21.49
N VAL A 40 1.55 2.91 -22.64
CA VAL A 40 0.54 2.44 -23.62
C VAL A 40 0.29 0.94 -23.52
N HIS A 41 1.13 0.21 -22.79
CA HIS A 41 0.98 -1.23 -22.61
C HIS A 41 -0.32 -1.59 -21.89
N ARG A 42 -1.04 -2.59 -22.42
CA ARG A 42 -2.37 -3.01 -21.92
C ARG A 42 -2.37 -3.37 -20.42
N ALA A 43 -1.28 -3.96 -19.93
CA ALA A 43 -1.13 -4.33 -18.52
C ALA A 43 -1.07 -3.13 -17.57
N ASN A 44 -0.81 -1.91 -18.08
CA ASN A 44 -0.60 -0.70 -17.29
C ASN A 44 -1.75 0.31 -17.43
N GLN A 45 -2.68 0.08 -18.37
CA GLN A 45 -3.78 1.02 -18.70
C GLN A 45 -4.76 1.29 -17.55
N ALA A 46 -4.79 0.44 -16.52
CA ALA A 46 -5.63 0.66 -15.35
C ALA A 46 -5.09 1.78 -14.44
N ILE A 47 -3.86 2.25 -14.64
CA ILE A 47 -3.23 3.27 -13.81
C ILE A 47 -3.70 4.67 -14.20
N THR A 48 -4.28 5.38 -13.23
CA THR A 48 -4.74 6.75 -13.39
C THR A 48 -3.58 7.70 -13.67
N ASP A 49 -3.79 8.62 -14.62
CA ASP A 49 -2.83 9.64 -15.06
C ASP A 49 -1.52 9.12 -15.69
N LEU A 50 -1.37 7.81 -15.93
CA LEU A 50 -0.14 7.25 -16.52
C LEU A 50 0.16 7.83 -17.91
N ALA A 51 -0.87 8.05 -18.73
CA ALA A 51 -0.71 8.64 -20.06
C ALA A 51 -0.18 10.09 -20.03
N ALA A 52 -0.46 10.82 -18.94
CA ALA A 52 -0.08 12.21 -18.70
C ALA A 52 1.28 12.37 -17.98
N ALA A 53 1.93 11.26 -17.66
CA ALA A 53 3.21 11.25 -16.99
C ALA A 53 4.36 11.63 -17.93
N PRO A 54 5.42 12.28 -17.43
CA PRO A 54 6.63 12.49 -18.20
C PRO A 54 7.28 11.16 -18.59
N ARG A 55 7.88 11.12 -19.77
CA ARG A 55 8.51 9.92 -20.34
C ARG A 55 9.99 10.18 -20.61
N ASN A 56 10.82 9.18 -20.43
CA ASN A 56 12.23 9.22 -20.80
C ASN A 56 12.41 9.10 -22.33
N THR A 57 13.66 9.10 -22.79
CA THR A 57 13.99 8.99 -24.22
C THR A 57 13.59 7.64 -24.85
N ALA A 58 13.38 6.60 -24.04
CA ALA A 58 12.84 5.31 -24.46
C ALA A 58 11.30 5.27 -24.44
N GLY A 59 10.63 6.37 -24.09
CA GLY A 59 9.18 6.45 -24.01
C GLY A 59 8.56 5.85 -22.75
N LEU A 60 9.38 5.48 -21.75
CA LEU A 60 8.94 4.86 -20.50
C LEU A 60 8.71 5.91 -19.41
N VAL A 61 7.77 5.62 -18.52
CA VAL A 61 7.54 6.40 -17.29
C VAL A 61 8.37 5.79 -16.16
N GLU A 62 9.26 6.58 -15.57
CA GLU A 62 10.23 6.07 -14.60
C GLU A 62 9.78 6.25 -13.14
N CYS A 63 10.10 5.28 -12.29
CA CYS A 63 10.06 5.41 -10.84
C CYS A 63 11.20 4.65 -10.17
N GLU A 64 11.46 4.97 -8.90
CA GLU A 64 12.51 4.35 -8.10
C GLU A 64 11.93 3.83 -6.79
N ALA A 65 12.12 2.53 -6.53
CA ALA A 65 11.57 1.86 -5.36
C ALA A 65 12.69 1.34 -4.45
N ASP A 66 12.62 1.67 -3.15
CA ASP A 66 13.52 1.06 -2.17
C ASP A 66 13.33 -0.47 -2.19
N PHE A 67 14.43 -1.21 -2.16
CA PHE A 67 14.43 -2.66 -2.28
C PHE A 67 15.16 -3.32 -1.12
N TYR A 68 14.59 -4.42 -0.63
CA TYR A 68 15.18 -5.23 0.43
C TYR A 68 14.87 -6.70 0.20
N LEU A 69 15.87 -7.56 0.33
CA LEU A 69 15.76 -9.00 0.11
C LEU A 69 16.46 -9.77 1.22
N LEU A 70 15.78 -10.81 1.72
CA LEU A 70 16.36 -11.89 2.51
C LEU A 70 16.25 -13.17 1.69
N ARG A 71 17.37 -13.88 1.53
CA ARG A 71 17.40 -15.14 0.78
C ARG A 71 18.42 -16.12 1.35
N PRO A 72 18.22 -17.43 1.17
CA PRO A 72 19.26 -18.41 1.44
C PRO A 72 20.55 -18.09 0.66
N GLN A 73 21.70 -18.21 1.32
CA GLN A 73 23.01 -18.08 0.66
C GLN A 73 23.28 -19.24 -0.29
N ASP A 74 22.82 -20.45 0.07
CA ASP A 74 22.79 -21.61 -0.81
C ASP A 74 21.39 -21.72 -1.43
N PRO A 75 21.21 -21.35 -2.71
CA PRO A 75 19.90 -21.38 -3.37
C PRO A 75 19.27 -22.77 -3.38
N ALA A 76 20.08 -23.84 -3.36
CA ALA A 76 19.59 -25.22 -3.39
C ALA A 76 18.88 -25.62 -2.08
N ARG A 77 19.09 -24.87 -1.00
CA ARG A 77 18.43 -25.07 0.30
C ARG A 77 17.18 -24.21 0.48
N GLY A 78 16.90 -23.31 -0.46
CA GLY A 78 15.64 -22.55 -0.48
C GLY A 78 14.45 -23.43 -0.90
N ASN A 79 13.25 -22.98 -0.55
CA ASN A 79 12.01 -23.65 -0.93
C ASN A 79 11.46 -23.19 -2.30
N ARG A 80 12.24 -22.39 -3.03
CA ARG A 80 11.91 -21.83 -4.35
C ARG A 80 10.64 -20.96 -4.34
N ARG A 81 10.28 -20.37 -3.20
CA ARG A 81 9.11 -19.50 -3.03
C ARG A 81 9.52 -18.11 -2.58
N LEU A 82 9.01 -17.12 -3.30
CA LEU A 82 9.04 -15.72 -2.91
C LEU A 82 7.83 -15.40 -2.02
N LEU A 83 8.07 -14.73 -0.89
CA LEU A 83 7.07 -13.94 -0.18
C LEU A 83 7.45 -12.46 -0.34
N LEU A 84 6.71 -11.73 -1.18
CA LEU A 84 6.83 -10.28 -1.27
C LEU A 84 5.89 -9.64 -0.26
N ASP A 85 6.46 -8.94 0.70
CA ASP A 85 5.72 -8.12 1.66
C ASP A 85 5.62 -6.69 1.15
N VAL A 86 4.40 -6.18 1.04
CA VAL A 86 4.13 -4.79 0.67
C VAL A 86 4.25 -3.94 1.95
N PRO A 87 5.30 -3.10 2.09
CA PRO A 87 5.55 -2.35 3.31
C PRO A 87 4.36 -1.47 3.71
N ASN A 88 3.86 -1.62 4.93
CA ASN A 88 2.76 -0.79 5.43
C ASN A 88 3.31 0.55 5.91
N ARG A 89 3.00 1.64 5.20
CA ARG A 89 3.55 2.99 5.47
C ARG A 89 5.08 2.97 5.58
N GLY A 90 5.71 2.22 4.69
CA GLY A 90 7.15 2.00 4.61
C GLY A 90 7.74 1.00 5.61
N ARG A 91 6.93 0.41 6.50
CA ARG A 91 7.41 -0.56 7.50
C ARG A 91 7.30 -1.98 6.98
N LYS A 92 8.35 -2.78 7.19
CA LYS A 92 8.37 -4.23 6.94
C LYS A 92 7.52 -4.94 7.99
N VAL A 93 6.59 -5.81 7.59
CA VAL A 93 5.58 -6.39 8.50
C VAL A 93 5.60 -7.91 8.54
N ALA A 94 6.11 -8.59 7.50
CA ALA A 94 6.10 -10.04 7.38
C ALA A 94 6.82 -10.75 8.52
N LEU A 95 8.02 -10.29 8.91
CA LEU A 95 8.74 -10.90 10.03
C LEU A 95 7.98 -10.72 11.35
N GLY A 96 7.39 -9.56 11.57
CA GLY A 96 6.61 -9.30 12.78
C GLY A 96 5.44 -10.26 12.91
N LEU A 97 4.72 -10.47 11.81
CA LEU A 97 3.54 -11.32 11.76
C LEU A 97 3.86 -12.82 11.77
N LEU A 98 4.85 -13.25 10.98
CA LEU A 98 5.08 -14.68 10.70
C LEU A 98 6.23 -15.27 11.52
N ASN A 99 7.19 -14.45 11.96
CA ASN A 99 8.30 -14.88 12.80
C ASN A 99 8.15 -14.46 14.28
N SER A 100 7.07 -13.78 14.66
CA SER A 100 6.84 -13.29 16.03
C SER A 100 7.93 -12.33 16.52
N THR A 101 8.21 -11.28 15.73
CA THR A 101 9.31 -10.33 15.99
C THR A 101 8.81 -8.91 16.29
N PRO A 102 9.61 -8.09 16.99
CA PRO A 102 9.42 -6.64 16.91
C PRO A 102 9.59 -6.17 15.46
N ARG A 103 8.95 -5.05 15.10
CA ARG A 103 9.08 -4.48 13.76
C ARG A 103 10.28 -3.55 13.72
N VAL A 104 11.35 -4.00 13.08
CA VAL A 104 12.56 -3.21 12.86
C VAL A 104 12.78 -2.90 11.38
N PRO A 105 13.33 -1.72 11.03
CA PRO A 105 13.59 -1.37 9.63
C PRO A 105 14.69 -2.21 8.97
N ASP A 106 15.71 -2.61 9.72
CA ASP A 106 16.86 -3.40 9.26
C ASP A 106 17.19 -4.51 10.28
N PRO A 107 16.57 -5.71 10.19
CA PRO A 107 16.84 -6.82 11.11
C PRO A 107 18.31 -7.26 11.10
N ALA A 108 18.90 -7.35 12.29
CA ALA A 108 20.32 -7.64 12.48
C ALA A 108 20.63 -8.55 13.68
N THR A 109 19.77 -8.61 14.70
CA THR A 109 19.99 -9.48 15.89
C THR A 109 19.11 -10.72 15.85
N PRO A 110 19.41 -11.79 16.64
CA PRO A 110 18.55 -12.97 16.69
C PRO A 110 17.08 -12.67 17.02
N GLU A 111 16.84 -11.68 17.87
CA GLU A 111 15.50 -11.21 18.28
C GLU A 111 14.71 -10.64 17.09
N ASP A 112 15.40 -9.94 16.17
CA ASP A 112 14.79 -9.39 14.95
C ASP A 112 14.32 -10.47 13.96
N PHE A 113 14.80 -11.70 14.12
CA PHE A 113 14.35 -12.86 13.34
C PHE A 113 13.41 -13.78 14.13
N GLY A 114 13.33 -13.61 15.46
CA GLY A 114 12.36 -14.24 16.35
C GLY A 114 12.37 -15.75 16.23
N ASN A 115 11.20 -16.34 16.01
CA ASN A 115 11.11 -17.77 15.81
C ASN A 115 11.70 -18.20 14.45
N GLY A 116 12.05 -17.32 13.51
CA GLY A 116 12.69 -17.68 12.24
C GLY A 116 11.84 -18.53 11.29
N PHE A 117 10.51 -18.59 11.44
CA PHE A 117 9.61 -19.43 10.64
C PHE A 117 9.90 -19.32 9.14
N LEU A 118 9.82 -18.12 8.56
CA LEU A 118 10.06 -17.92 7.13
C LEU A 118 11.42 -18.47 6.68
N MET A 119 12.46 -18.25 7.50
CA MET A 119 13.82 -18.64 7.16
C MET A 119 14.04 -20.15 7.28
N ARG A 120 13.53 -20.77 8.34
CA ARG A 120 13.60 -22.24 8.50
C ARG A 120 12.86 -23.00 7.41
N TRP A 121 11.80 -22.40 6.88
CA TRP A 121 11.04 -22.95 5.76
C TRP A 121 11.64 -22.60 4.40
N GLY A 122 12.79 -21.91 4.34
CA GLY A 122 13.55 -21.67 3.11
C GLY A 122 12.97 -20.59 2.20
N TYR A 123 12.10 -19.71 2.69
CA TYR A 123 11.53 -18.64 1.87
C TYR A 123 12.59 -17.61 1.48
N THR A 124 12.49 -17.11 0.26
CA THR A 124 13.03 -15.81 -0.13
C THR A 124 11.99 -14.75 0.22
N VAL A 125 12.35 -13.74 1.00
CA VAL A 125 11.44 -12.68 1.46
C VAL A 125 11.91 -11.34 0.91
N ALA A 126 11.06 -10.65 0.16
CA ALA A 126 11.37 -9.37 -0.46
C ALA A 126 10.42 -8.27 0.00
N TRP A 127 10.90 -7.03 -0.05
CA TRP A 127 10.12 -5.83 0.14
C TRP A 127 10.42 -4.84 -0.97
N CYS A 128 9.39 -4.14 -1.42
CA CYS A 128 9.45 -3.10 -2.44
C CYS A 128 8.74 -1.85 -1.92
N GLY A 129 9.44 -0.71 -1.89
CA GLY A 129 8.86 0.58 -1.60
C GLY A 129 7.81 0.93 -2.65
N TRP A 130 6.59 1.25 -2.23
CA TRP A 130 5.46 1.46 -3.15
C TRP A 130 4.72 2.78 -2.91
N GLN A 131 4.89 3.36 -1.72
CA GLN A 131 4.15 4.53 -1.29
C GLN A 131 5.01 5.79 -1.42
N HIS A 132 4.52 6.79 -2.15
CA HIS A 132 5.29 7.97 -2.51
C HIS A 132 5.38 9.04 -1.42
N ASP A 133 4.40 9.09 -0.51
CA ASP A 133 4.28 10.07 0.57
C ASP A 133 4.90 9.57 1.88
N VAL A 134 5.62 8.44 1.88
CA VAL A 134 6.40 7.98 3.03
C VAL A 134 7.67 8.84 3.16
N PRO A 135 7.92 9.47 4.32
CA PRO A 135 9.16 10.22 4.52
C PRO A 135 10.35 9.26 4.54
N ARG A 136 11.40 9.60 3.79
CA ARG A 136 12.67 8.85 3.74
C ARG A 136 13.51 9.08 4.99
N ARG A 137 13.08 8.50 6.12
CA ARG A 137 13.76 8.51 7.42
C ARG A 137 13.55 7.19 8.14
N ASP A 138 14.34 6.93 9.17
CA ASP A 138 14.16 5.78 10.08
C ASP A 138 14.10 4.42 9.38
N GLY A 139 14.75 4.28 8.21
CA GLY A 139 14.75 3.06 7.40
C GLY A 139 13.39 2.69 6.77
N LEU A 140 12.43 3.62 6.74
CA LEU A 140 11.17 3.44 6.04
C LEU A 140 11.40 3.31 4.53
N MET A 141 10.69 2.37 3.90
CA MET A 141 10.75 2.13 2.46
C MET A 141 9.74 3.01 1.72
N ALA A 142 10.21 3.73 0.71
CA ALA A 142 9.43 4.68 -0.07
C ALA A 142 9.58 4.42 -1.58
N LEU A 143 8.71 5.08 -2.35
CA LEU A 143 8.75 5.12 -3.80
C LEU A 143 8.96 6.56 -4.26
N THR A 144 9.86 6.80 -5.20
CA THR A 144 9.95 8.07 -5.93
C THR A 144 9.11 7.95 -7.20
N VAL A 145 8.15 8.86 -7.39
CA VAL A 145 7.30 8.91 -8.59
C VAL A 145 7.35 10.30 -9.23
N PRO A 146 7.14 10.42 -10.55
CA PRO A 146 7.05 11.72 -11.19
C PRO A 146 5.73 12.40 -10.83
N ALA A 147 5.73 13.73 -10.92
CA ALA A 147 4.49 14.50 -10.97
C ALA A 147 3.89 14.44 -12.38
N VAL A 148 2.57 14.28 -12.47
CA VAL A 148 1.83 14.27 -13.75
C VAL A 148 1.61 15.69 -14.26
N ARG A 149 1.54 15.86 -15.59
CA ARG A 149 1.45 17.17 -16.26
C ARG A 149 0.33 17.20 -17.29
N SER A 150 -0.19 18.40 -17.59
CA SER A 150 -1.12 18.62 -18.70
C SER A 150 -0.42 19.46 -19.77
N GLY A 151 -0.04 18.83 -20.88
CA GLY A 151 0.86 19.46 -21.85
C GLY A 151 2.16 19.92 -21.18
N ASN A 152 2.47 21.22 -21.27
CA ASN A 152 3.66 21.80 -20.65
C ASN A 152 3.41 22.36 -19.23
N GLY A 153 2.16 22.39 -18.75
CA GLY A 153 1.78 23.00 -17.47
C GLY A 153 1.54 22.00 -16.32
N PRO A 154 1.49 22.48 -15.06
CA PRO A 154 1.07 21.66 -13.93
C PRO A 154 -0.40 21.29 -14.04
N ILE A 155 -0.76 20.13 -13.49
CA ILE A 155 -2.16 19.84 -13.18
C ILE A 155 -2.47 20.47 -11.82
N SER A 156 -3.52 21.29 -11.76
CA SER A 156 -4.07 21.84 -10.51
C SER A 156 -5.41 21.19 -10.19
N GLY A 157 -5.71 21.01 -8.91
CA GLY A 157 -7.02 20.50 -8.47
C GLY A 157 -7.22 20.58 -6.96
N PRO A 158 -8.45 20.31 -6.50
CA PRO A 158 -8.77 20.30 -5.08
C PRO A 158 -8.16 19.07 -4.40
N VAL A 159 -7.65 19.26 -3.19
CA VAL A 159 -7.23 18.22 -2.25
C VAL A 159 -8.02 18.39 -0.97
N SER A 160 -8.41 17.28 -0.35
CA SER A 160 -9.09 17.26 0.94
C SER A 160 -8.23 16.60 2.00
N CYS A 161 -8.18 17.20 3.19
CA CYS A 161 -7.59 16.63 4.39
C CYS A 161 -8.66 16.55 5.48
N GLU A 162 -8.72 15.42 6.20
CA GLU A 162 -9.56 15.25 7.39
C GLU A 162 -8.67 15.00 8.61
N TRP A 163 -8.93 15.70 9.71
CA TRP A 163 -8.24 15.48 10.99
C TRP A 163 -9.22 15.28 12.13
N ARG A 164 -8.78 14.51 13.12
CA ARG A 164 -9.45 14.33 14.41
C ARG A 164 -8.41 14.47 15.52
N PRO A 165 -8.09 15.70 15.95
CA PRO A 165 -7.10 15.92 16.99
C PRO A 165 -7.53 15.24 18.29
N ASN A 166 -6.59 14.63 19.01
CA ASN A 166 -6.86 14.06 20.35
C ASN A 166 -6.55 15.05 21.48
N ALA A 167 -5.97 16.20 21.14
CA ALA A 167 -5.63 17.28 22.05
C ALA A 167 -5.83 18.61 21.33
N ARG A 168 -5.92 19.71 22.08
CA ARG A 168 -5.95 21.05 21.49
C ARG A 168 -4.59 21.35 20.85
N VAL A 169 -4.60 21.74 19.57
CA VAL A 169 -3.40 22.09 18.81
C VAL A 169 -3.65 23.32 17.96
N GLU A 170 -2.65 24.19 17.78
CA GLU A 170 -2.82 25.42 16.99
C GLU A 170 -2.61 25.19 15.49
N THR A 171 -1.76 24.21 15.15
CA THR A 171 -1.32 23.90 13.80
C THR A 171 -1.54 22.43 13.49
N LEU A 172 -2.06 22.15 12.29
CA LEU A 172 -2.17 20.80 11.74
C LEU A 172 -1.40 20.70 10.44
N ARG A 173 -0.74 19.56 10.25
CA ARG A 173 -0.08 19.21 8.98
C ARG A 173 -1.10 18.71 7.97
N MET A 174 -1.00 19.15 6.72
CA MET A 174 -1.85 18.80 5.57
C MET A 174 -1.58 17.40 4.99
N ALA A 175 -1.42 16.43 5.87
CA ALA A 175 -1.24 15.03 5.54
C ALA A 175 -1.83 14.11 6.62
N ASP A 176 -2.25 12.91 6.23
CA ASP A 176 -2.60 11.84 7.16
C ASP A 176 -1.34 11.38 7.90
N ARG A 177 -1.41 11.48 9.23
CA ARG A 177 -0.35 11.08 10.17
C ARG A 177 0.95 11.86 9.90
N TYR A 178 2.04 11.13 9.63
CA TYR A 178 3.38 11.66 9.46
C TYR A 178 3.82 11.73 7.99
N HIS A 179 2.92 11.47 7.04
CA HIS A 179 3.25 11.42 5.61
C HIS A 179 3.50 12.81 5.03
N ILE A 180 4.06 12.83 3.82
CA ILE A 180 4.34 14.05 3.07
C ILE A 180 3.02 14.64 2.57
N ALA A 181 2.81 15.93 2.84
CA ALA A 181 1.62 16.66 2.43
C ALA A 181 1.67 17.00 0.94
N GLN A 182 0.50 17.15 0.32
CA GLN A 182 0.39 17.88 -0.94
C GLN A 182 0.48 19.37 -0.60
N PRO A 183 1.45 20.12 -1.15
CA PRO A 183 1.55 21.55 -0.87
C PRO A 183 0.33 22.31 -1.42
N THR A 184 -0.20 23.29 -0.69
CA THR A 184 -1.13 24.26 -1.29
C THR A 184 -0.42 25.04 -2.39
N ALA A 185 -1.11 25.29 -3.49
CA ALA A 185 -0.63 26.08 -4.60
C ALA A 185 -0.58 27.58 -4.27
N ASP A 186 -1.33 28.00 -3.26
CA ASP A 186 -1.46 29.40 -2.86
C ASP A 186 -1.77 29.49 -1.35
N LEU A 187 -1.00 30.29 -0.60
CA LEU A 187 -1.19 30.51 0.83
C LEU A 187 -2.38 31.45 1.12
N ASP A 188 -2.81 32.20 0.11
CA ASP A 188 -3.93 33.13 0.20
C ASP A 188 -5.16 32.62 -0.57
N ASP A 189 -5.20 31.32 -0.94
CA ASP A 189 -6.26 30.71 -1.75
C ASP A 189 -7.65 31.10 -1.23
N PRO A 190 -8.41 31.95 -1.96
CA PRO A 190 -9.72 32.40 -1.52
C PRO A 190 -10.79 31.32 -1.66
N ALA A 191 -10.51 30.25 -2.42
CA ALA A 191 -11.39 29.11 -2.59
C ALA A 191 -11.19 28.03 -1.52
N ALA A 192 -10.11 28.10 -0.74
CA ALA A 192 -9.84 27.14 0.32
C ALA A 192 -10.85 27.26 1.47
N ARG A 193 -11.29 26.11 1.98
CA ARG A 193 -12.40 26.00 2.95
C ARG A 193 -12.00 25.10 4.09
N LEU A 194 -12.16 25.58 5.31
CA LEU A 194 -12.03 24.79 6.53
C LEU A 194 -13.42 24.62 7.15
N THR A 195 -13.77 23.39 7.50
CA THR A 195 -15.02 23.08 8.20
C THR A 195 -14.74 22.26 9.45
N VAL A 196 -15.68 22.28 10.38
CA VAL A 196 -15.65 21.49 11.61
C VAL A 196 -17.00 20.82 11.85
N ARG A 197 -16.99 19.60 12.35
CA ARG A 197 -18.17 18.87 12.83
C ARG A 197 -17.86 18.13 14.12
N GLU A 198 -18.87 17.99 14.99
CA GLU A 198 -18.72 17.36 16.31
C GLU A 198 -18.52 15.84 16.21
N HIS A 199 -19.20 15.18 15.28
CA HIS A 199 -19.09 13.74 15.03
C HIS A 199 -19.46 13.41 13.57
N ALA A 200 -19.30 12.15 13.16
CA ALA A 200 -19.46 11.74 11.75
C ALA A 200 -20.86 12.04 11.16
N GLY A 201 -21.91 11.97 11.97
CA GLY A 201 -23.29 12.32 11.57
C GLY A 201 -23.71 13.77 11.83
N ALA A 202 -22.84 14.64 12.35
CA ALA A 202 -23.17 16.03 12.63
C ALA A 202 -23.04 16.90 11.37
N PRO A 203 -23.83 17.98 11.22
CA PRO A 203 -23.64 18.93 10.13
C PRO A 203 -22.26 19.60 10.22
N ALA A 204 -21.64 19.82 9.06
CA ALA A 204 -20.38 20.56 8.98
C ALA A 204 -20.64 22.08 9.06
N GLY A 205 -20.00 22.74 10.00
CA GLY A 205 -19.97 24.20 10.12
C GLY A 205 -18.73 24.78 9.44
N ALA A 206 -18.92 25.80 8.59
CA ALA A 206 -17.80 26.51 7.99
C ALA A 206 -17.07 27.37 9.03
N ILE A 207 -15.74 27.29 9.05
CA ILE A 207 -14.91 28.21 9.83
C ILE A 207 -14.59 29.42 8.94
N ALA A 208 -14.86 30.62 9.46
CA ALA A 208 -14.61 31.87 8.75
C ALA A 208 -13.16 31.95 8.25
N ARG A 209 -12.96 32.34 7.00
CA ARG A 209 -11.62 32.42 6.37
C ARG A 209 -10.63 33.30 7.15
N THR A 210 -11.14 34.31 7.87
CA THR A 210 -10.33 35.22 8.71
C THR A 210 -9.86 34.59 10.02
N ALA A 211 -10.42 33.45 10.44
CA ALA A 211 -10.06 32.76 11.68
C ALA A 211 -8.94 31.72 11.47
N TRP A 212 -8.49 31.47 10.24
CA TRP A 212 -7.45 30.48 9.95
C TRP A 212 -6.60 30.90 8.76
N ARG A 213 -5.41 30.30 8.64
CA ARG A 213 -4.45 30.58 7.57
C ARG A 213 -3.60 29.35 7.27
N PHE A 214 -3.04 29.30 6.08
CA PHE A 214 -1.88 28.44 5.82
C PHE A 214 -0.66 29.05 6.53
N ALA A 215 0.00 28.28 7.40
CA ALA A 215 1.23 28.72 8.05
C ALA A 215 2.44 28.58 7.11
N ASP A 216 2.40 27.53 6.30
CA ASP A 216 3.27 27.29 5.16
C ASP A 216 2.49 26.44 4.15
N ALA A 217 3.14 26.00 3.08
CA ALA A 217 2.47 25.25 2.02
C ALA A 217 1.90 23.89 2.48
N SER A 218 2.29 23.39 3.65
CA SER A 218 1.95 22.07 4.18
C SER A 218 1.29 22.08 5.57
N HIS A 219 1.00 23.26 6.12
CA HIS A 219 0.41 23.41 7.45
C HIS A 219 -0.72 24.44 7.46
N VAL A 220 -1.75 24.16 8.24
CA VAL A 220 -2.88 25.06 8.50
C VAL A 220 -2.91 25.42 9.99
N CYS A 221 -3.13 26.71 10.28
CA CYS A 221 -3.32 27.24 11.63
C CYS A 221 -4.74 27.76 11.81
N LEU A 222 -5.31 27.52 12.99
CA LEU A 222 -6.63 28.01 13.39
C LEU A 222 -6.46 28.91 14.62
N ASP A 223 -7.01 30.12 14.58
CA ASP A 223 -7.04 31.03 15.72
C ASP A 223 -7.94 30.44 16.82
N GLY A 224 -7.42 30.37 18.05
CA GLY A 224 -8.06 29.60 19.13
C GLY A 224 -7.82 28.08 19.05
N GLY A 225 -7.15 27.60 18.01
CA GLY A 225 -6.71 26.21 17.86
C GLY A 225 -7.81 25.22 17.49
N PHE A 226 -7.38 24.07 17.00
CA PHE A 226 -8.20 22.89 16.74
C PHE A 226 -8.51 22.17 18.05
N GLU A 227 -9.79 21.86 18.28
CA GLU A 227 -10.28 21.22 19.49
C GLU A 227 -10.17 19.68 19.43
N ALA A 228 -9.97 19.06 20.59
CA ALA A 228 -9.92 17.60 20.69
C ALA A 228 -11.28 16.96 20.39
N GLY A 229 -11.29 15.83 19.71
CA GLY A 229 -12.48 15.02 19.42
C GLY A 229 -13.33 15.51 18.24
N LYS A 230 -13.18 16.76 17.80
CA LYS A 230 -13.86 17.28 16.61
C LYS A 230 -13.24 16.78 15.32
N ILE A 231 -14.02 16.79 14.24
CA ILE A 231 -13.56 16.43 12.91
C ILE A 231 -13.43 17.69 12.07
N TYR A 232 -12.21 17.99 11.66
CA TYR A 232 -11.90 19.13 10.78
C TYR A 232 -11.66 18.63 9.36
N GLU A 233 -12.17 19.36 8.38
CA GLU A 233 -11.94 19.08 6.97
C GLU A 233 -11.47 20.35 6.26
N LEU A 234 -10.31 20.28 5.60
CA LEU A 234 -9.76 21.33 4.76
C LEU A 234 -9.82 20.90 3.31
N VAL A 235 -10.44 21.71 2.47
CA VAL A 235 -10.35 21.62 1.01
C VAL A 235 -9.54 22.79 0.49
N TYR A 236 -8.50 22.54 -0.30
CA TYR A 236 -7.59 23.54 -0.83
C TYR A 236 -7.09 23.16 -2.22
N ARG A 237 -6.56 24.12 -2.97
CA ARG A 237 -5.97 23.87 -4.28
C ARG A 237 -4.51 23.42 -4.15
N ALA A 238 -4.17 22.29 -4.76
CA ALA A 238 -2.78 21.83 -4.93
C ALA A 238 -2.39 21.77 -6.41
N GLU A 239 -1.09 21.58 -6.67
CA GLU A 239 -0.51 21.40 -7.99
C GLU A 239 0.47 20.23 -8.00
N HIS A 240 0.87 19.78 -9.19
CA HIS A 240 1.86 18.70 -9.40
C HIS A 240 1.49 17.35 -8.73
N PRO A 241 0.33 16.75 -9.06
CA PRO A 241 -0.07 15.49 -8.45
C PRO A 241 0.99 14.41 -8.71
N PRO A 242 1.40 13.64 -7.70
CA PRO A 242 2.26 12.48 -7.92
C PRO A 242 1.50 11.40 -8.67
N LEU A 243 2.21 10.62 -9.49
CA LEU A 243 1.64 9.45 -10.17
C LEU A 243 1.49 8.27 -9.19
N VAL A 244 0.47 8.35 -8.34
CA VAL A 244 0.26 7.43 -7.19
C VAL A 244 0.23 5.96 -7.59
N GLY A 245 -0.43 5.64 -8.71
CA GLY A 245 -0.65 4.26 -9.14
C GLY A 245 0.61 3.51 -9.58
N LEU A 246 1.76 4.17 -9.77
CA LEU A 246 3.03 3.47 -10.00
C LEU A 246 3.42 2.55 -8.84
N GLY A 247 2.96 2.82 -7.62
CA GLY A 247 3.19 1.91 -6.49
C GLY A 247 2.62 0.50 -6.71
N LEU A 248 1.49 0.40 -7.40
CA LEU A 248 0.90 -0.89 -7.75
C LEU A 248 1.78 -1.65 -8.77
N LEU A 249 2.33 -0.94 -9.75
CA LEU A 249 3.20 -1.51 -10.76
C LEU A 249 4.59 -1.85 -10.18
N ALA A 250 5.14 -1.02 -9.30
CA ALA A 250 6.43 -1.29 -8.66
C ALA A 250 6.44 -2.61 -7.87
N VAL A 251 5.35 -2.90 -7.14
CA VAL A 251 5.19 -4.19 -6.43
C VAL A 251 5.05 -5.35 -7.41
N ARG A 252 4.25 -5.19 -8.47
CA ARG A 252 4.07 -6.20 -9.51
C ARG A 252 5.41 -6.55 -10.18
N ASP A 253 6.10 -5.52 -10.64
CA ASP A 253 7.25 -5.65 -11.51
C ASP A 253 8.49 -6.08 -10.73
N ALA A 254 8.62 -5.70 -9.45
CA ALA A 254 9.64 -6.26 -8.56
C ALA A 254 9.49 -7.79 -8.40
N ALA A 255 8.28 -8.29 -8.18
CA ALA A 255 8.04 -9.74 -8.09
C ALA A 255 8.27 -10.46 -9.43
N ALA A 256 7.77 -9.89 -10.53
CA ALA A 256 7.97 -10.44 -11.86
C ALA A 256 9.46 -10.51 -12.23
N TRP A 257 10.21 -9.45 -11.93
CA TRP A 257 11.66 -9.38 -12.16
C TRP A 257 12.41 -10.40 -11.31
N LEU A 258 12.17 -10.46 -9.99
CA LEU A 258 12.81 -11.45 -9.12
C LEU A 258 12.59 -12.88 -9.62
N ARG A 259 11.37 -13.19 -10.08
CA ARG A 259 11.02 -14.54 -10.55
C ARG A 259 11.65 -14.89 -11.90
N SER A 260 11.88 -13.93 -12.78
CA SER A 260 12.08 -14.23 -14.20
C SER A 260 13.25 -13.55 -14.90
N ALA A 261 13.84 -12.50 -14.31
CA ALA A 261 15.00 -11.86 -14.90
C ALA A 261 16.26 -12.73 -14.68
N SER A 262 17.21 -12.60 -15.58
CA SER A 262 18.44 -13.39 -15.58
C SER A 262 19.51 -12.81 -14.67
N THR A 263 20.60 -13.56 -14.46
CA THR A 263 21.79 -13.04 -13.78
C THR A 263 22.39 -11.84 -14.51
N ALA A 264 22.30 -11.79 -15.84
CA ALA A 264 22.80 -10.67 -16.64
C ALA A 264 22.00 -9.38 -16.40
N ASP A 265 20.72 -9.50 -16.00
CA ASP A 265 19.87 -8.38 -15.62
C ASP A 265 20.11 -7.93 -14.16
N GLY A 266 21.11 -8.50 -13.48
CA GLY A 266 21.44 -8.19 -12.09
C GLY A 266 20.47 -8.81 -11.06
N ASN A 267 19.63 -9.77 -11.45
CA ASN A 267 18.71 -10.42 -10.53
C ASN A 267 19.46 -11.34 -9.55
N PRO A 268 19.44 -11.04 -8.23
CA PRO A 268 20.11 -11.89 -7.27
C PRO A 268 19.50 -13.28 -7.25
N SER A 269 18.20 -13.46 -7.50
CA SER A 269 17.49 -14.74 -7.41
C SER A 269 17.17 -15.40 -8.75
N ALA A 270 17.98 -15.12 -9.77
CA ALA A 270 17.79 -15.65 -11.12
C ALA A 270 17.73 -17.19 -11.13
N GLY A 271 16.63 -17.76 -11.63
CA GLY A 271 16.44 -19.21 -11.76
C GLY A 271 16.08 -19.96 -10.45
N GLU A 272 15.93 -19.24 -9.34
CA GLU A 272 15.74 -19.85 -8.01
C GLU A 272 14.26 -19.97 -7.60
N LEU A 273 13.39 -19.14 -8.18
CA LEU A 273 12.01 -18.98 -7.74
C LEU A 273 11.03 -19.65 -8.70
N GLU A 274 10.14 -20.48 -8.15
CA GLU A 274 9.06 -21.15 -8.88
C GLU A 274 7.69 -20.56 -8.59
N ARG A 275 7.49 -20.05 -7.37
CA ARG A 275 6.22 -19.49 -6.90
C ARG A 275 6.45 -18.13 -6.28
N ALA A 276 5.48 -17.23 -6.45
CA ALA A 276 5.47 -15.93 -5.79
C ALA A 276 4.17 -15.71 -5.02
N TYR A 277 4.30 -15.28 -3.78
CA TYR A 277 3.20 -14.88 -2.90
C TYR A 277 3.35 -13.43 -2.52
N VAL A 278 2.22 -12.74 -2.33
CA VAL A 278 2.21 -11.36 -1.83
C VAL A 278 1.43 -11.26 -0.52
N LEU A 279 1.98 -10.54 0.45
CA LEU A 279 1.35 -10.24 1.74
C LEU A 279 1.10 -8.74 1.85
N GLY A 280 -0.11 -8.39 2.29
CA GLY A 280 -0.50 -7.04 2.65
C GLY A 280 -1.25 -7.04 3.96
N VAL A 281 -0.98 -6.07 4.83
CA VAL A 281 -1.57 -5.96 6.16
C VAL A 281 -2.22 -4.59 6.30
N SER A 282 -3.48 -4.51 6.74
CA SER A 282 -4.19 -3.26 6.99
C SER A 282 -4.24 -2.35 5.76
N GLN A 283 -3.48 -1.25 5.72
CA GLN A 283 -3.34 -0.41 4.53
C GLN A 283 -2.92 -1.23 3.31
N THR A 284 -1.91 -2.10 3.44
CA THR A 284 -1.44 -2.88 2.30
C THR A 284 -2.30 -4.10 2.02
N GLY A 285 -3.16 -4.52 2.95
CA GLY A 285 -4.26 -5.44 2.67
C GLY A 285 -5.30 -4.80 1.74
N ARG A 286 -5.67 -3.53 2.00
CA ARG A 286 -6.52 -2.73 1.09
C ARG A 286 -5.84 -2.48 -0.26
N PHE A 287 -4.52 -2.28 -0.26
CA PHE A 287 -3.72 -2.20 -1.49
C PHE A 287 -3.88 -3.46 -2.33
N LEU A 288 -3.76 -4.66 -1.72
CA LEU A 288 -3.94 -5.92 -2.45
C LEU A 288 -5.36 -6.07 -2.99
N ARG A 289 -6.39 -5.67 -2.24
CA ARG A 289 -7.77 -5.64 -2.77
C ARG A 289 -7.86 -4.73 -4.00
N HIS A 290 -7.26 -3.54 -3.97
CA HIS A 290 -7.24 -2.63 -5.12
C HIS A 290 -6.44 -3.19 -6.30
N PHE A 291 -5.28 -3.80 -6.04
CA PHE A 291 -4.44 -4.48 -7.02
C PHE A 291 -5.19 -5.59 -7.76
N LEU A 292 -5.92 -6.43 -7.01
CA LEU A 292 -6.74 -7.50 -7.58
C LEU A 292 -7.90 -6.94 -8.42
N TYR A 293 -8.61 -5.93 -7.89
CA TYR A 293 -9.68 -5.23 -8.63
C TYR A 293 -9.21 -4.69 -9.97
N LEU A 294 -8.05 -4.03 -10.01
CA LEU A 294 -7.50 -3.45 -11.24
C LEU A 294 -7.00 -4.51 -12.23
N GLY A 295 -6.93 -5.78 -11.83
CA GLY A 295 -6.47 -6.87 -12.70
C GLY A 295 -4.96 -6.90 -12.89
N LEU A 296 -4.18 -6.42 -11.93
CA LEU A 296 -2.74 -6.17 -12.09
C LEU A 296 -1.83 -7.40 -11.86
N ASN A 297 -2.39 -8.61 -11.71
CA ASN A 297 -1.60 -9.84 -11.52
C ASN A 297 -1.00 -10.40 -12.82
N GLU A 298 -0.60 -9.53 -13.73
CA GLU A 298 -0.11 -9.81 -15.08
C GLU A 298 0.99 -8.81 -15.44
N ASP A 299 2.19 -9.30 -15.75
CA ASP A 299 3.29 -8.45 -16.20
C ASP A 299 3.17 -8.09 -17.69
N GLU A 300 4.08 -7.24 -18.17
CA GLU A 300 4.08 -6.81 -19.58
C GLU A 300 4.37 -7.94 -20.58
N ALA A 301 4.87 -9.09 -20.12
CA ALA A 301 5.04 -10.28 -20.96
C ALA A 301 3.80 -11.20 -20.92
N GLY A 302 2.70 -10.78 -20.28
CA GLY A 302 1.47 -11.56 -20.15
C GLY A 302 1.58 -12.70 -19.14
N ARG A 303 2.60 -12.70 -18.28
CA ARG A 303 2.82 -13.76 -17.29
C ARG A 303 2.09 -13.42 -16.00
N ARG A 304 1.50 -14.44 -15.37
CA ARG A 304 0.97 -14.32 -14.01
C ARG A 304 2.10 -14.02 -13.05
N VAL A 305 1.94 -12.97 -12.23
CA VAL A 305 2.98 -12.52 -11.30
C VAL A 305 2.94 -13.32 -10.01
N PHE A 306 1.82 -13.26 -9.28
CA PHE A 306 1.62 -13.94 -8.01
C PHE A 306 0.75 -15.20 -8.17
N ASP A 307 1.19 -16.29 -7.55
CA ASP A 307 0.45 -17.54 -7.38
C ASP A 307 -0.54 -17.46 -6.20
N GLY A 308 -0.25 -16.61 -5.21
CA GLY A 308 -1.11 -16.40 -4.05
C GLY A 308 -1.02 -14.99 -3.46
N ALA A 309 -2.12 -14.51 -2.89
CA ALA A 309 -2.23 -13.22 -2.24
C ALA A 309 -2.87 -13.37 -0.85
N ILE A 310 -2.26 -12.77 0.16
CA ILE A 310 -2.73 -12.75 1.54
C ILE A 310 -3.09 -11.31 1.91
N ALA A 311 -4.39 -11.02 1.96
CA ALA A 311 -4.92 -9.74 2.42
C ALA A 311 -5.34 -9.87 3.89
N HIS A 312 -4.49 -9.37 4.80
CA HIS A 312 -4.73 -9.42 6.23
C HIS A 312 -5.29 -8.09 6.75
N VAL A 313 -6.36 -8.15 7.55
CA VAL A 313 -7.03 -7.04 8.25
C VAL A 313 -7.34 -5.84 7.34
N ALA A 314 -7.82 -6.14 6.13
CA ALA A 314 -8.14 -5.14 5.12
C ALA A 314 -9.58 -4.60 5.23
N GLY A 315 -10.49 -5.39 5.83
CA GLY A 315 -11.92 -5.20 5.68
C GLY A 315 -12.37 -5.32 4.22
N ALA A 316 -13.45 -4.62 3.85
CA ALA A 316 -13.94 -4.58 2.48
C ALA A 316 -13.34 -3.42 1.66
N ARG A 317 -12.67 -2.47 2.30
CA ARG A 317 -12.20 -1.24 1.66
C ARG A 317 -11.04 -1.48 0.69
N ARG A 318 -10.93 -0.58 -0.29
CA ARG A 318 -9.71 -0.27 -1.06
C ARG A 318 -9.09 1.02 -0.47
N GLY A 319 -8.41 1.81 -1.28
CA GLY A 319 -7.86 3.09 -0.84
C GLY A 319 -7.36 3.91 -2.00
N GLU A 320 -6.86 5.10 -1.68
CA GLU A 320 -6.38 6.13 -2.60
C GLU A 320 -5.02 5.78 -3.20
N PHE A 321 -4.94 4.60 -3.79
CA PHE A 321 -3.71 4.01 -4.34
C PHE A 321 -3.59 4.19 -5.85
N ASN A 322 -4.65 4.67 -6.50
CA ASN A 322 -4.72 4.86 -7.95
C ASN A 322 -5.72 5.98 -8.28
N GLN A 323 -5.45 7.18 -7.74
CA GLN A 323 -6.22 8.38 -8.03
C GLN A 323 -5.30 9.60 -8.02
N ARG A 324 -5.69 10.64 -8.76
CA ARG A 324 -5.02 11.93 -8.74
C ARG A 324 -5.05 12.52 -7.34
N PHE A 325 -3.91 13.06 -6.88
CA PHE A 325 -3.73 13.60 -5.52
C PHE A 325 -4.04 12.60 -4.39
N GLY A 326 -4.12 11.30 -4.68
CA GLY A 326 -4.44 10.29 -3.67
C GLY A 326 -3.40 10.27 -2.55
N GLN A 327 -3.88 10.13 -1.32
CA GLN A 327 -3.03 9.96 -0.14
C GLN A 327 -3.18 8.54 0.41
N PRO A 328 -2.25 7.60 0.07
CA PRO A 328 -2.37 6.19 0.41
C PRO A 328 -2.56 5.88 1.90
N SER A 329 -2.07 6.75 2.77
CA SER A 329 -2.17 6.61 4.23
C SER A 329 -3.59 6.82 4.76
N LEU A 330 -4.40 7.60 4.04
CA LEU A 330 -5.73 8.03 4.43
C LEU A 330 -6.68 6.85 4.67
N ASN A 331 -7.43 6.96 5.76
CA ASN A 331 -8.48 6.01 6.13
C ASN A 331 -9.73 6.69 6.70
N ALA A 332 -9.86 8.00 6.48
CA ALA A 332 -10.99 8.82 6.90
C ALA A 332 -12.33 8.30 6.31
N THR A 333 -13.43 8.72 6.90
CA THR A 333 -14.78 8.35 6.43
C THR A 333 -15.02 8.89 5.03
N CYS A 334 -14.64 10.15 4.78
CA CYS A 334 -14.80 10.82 3.49
C CYS A 334 -13.78 10.37 2.42
N SER A 335 -12.78 9.54 2.77
CA SER A 335 -11.79 9.07 1.80
C SER A 335 -12.40 8.11 0.79
N VAL A 336 -11.80 8.06 -0.41
CA VAL A 336 -12.28 7.24 -1.55
C VAL A 336 -11.85 5.76 -1.40
N GLY A 337 -12.23 5.14 -0.28
CA GLY A 337 -11.81 3.77 0.08
C GLY A 337 -12.93 2.74 0.04
N SER A 338 -14.17 3.12 0.35
CA SER A 338 -15.32 2.20 0.41
C SER A 338 -16.02 2.16 -0.95
N LEU A 339 -15.40 1.49 -1.91
CA LEU A 339 -15.86 1.46 -3.30
C LEU A 339 -16.30 0.05 -3.71
N PHE A 340 -17.53 -0.07 -4.19
CA PHE A 340 -18.04 -1.26 -4.89
C PHE A 340 -17.14 -1.60 -6.11
N PRO A 341 -16.91 -2.88 -6.45
CA PRO A 341 -17.39 -4.11 -5.79
C PRO A 341 -16.58 -4.49 -4.56
N PHE A 342 -17.26 -5.09 -3.57
CA PHE A 342 -16.66 -5.55 -2.31
C PHE A 342 -16.36 -7.06 -2.31
N THR A 343 -17.20 -7.85 -2.97
CA THR A 343 -17.15 -9.31 -3.06
C THR A 343 -16.24 -9.78 -4.20
N ASP A 344 -15.74 -11.01 -4.09
CA ASP A 344 -14.89 -11.62 -5.12
C ASP A 344 -15.66 -12.03 -6.38
N THR A 345 -16.98 -12.23 -6.25
CA THR A 345 -17.91 -12.68 -7.29
C THR A 345 -18.85 -11.54 -7.71
N LEU A 346 -19.52 -11.72 -8.86
CA LEU A 346 -20.38 -10.70 -9.46
C LEU A 346 -21.54 -10.33 -8.54
N GLU A 347 -21.61 -9.04 -8.23
CA GLU A 347 -22.68 -8.42 -7.47
C GLU A 347 -23.24 -7.22 -8.21
N VAL A 348 -24.33 -6.67 -7.67
CA VAL A 348 -24.95 -5.43 -8.17
C VAL A 348 -25.12 -4.48 -6.99
N ASP A 349 -24.60 -3.27 -7.12
CA ASP A 349 -24.93 -2.20 -6.20
C ASP A 349 -26.30 -1.62 -6.59
N ARG A 350 -27.30 -1.79 -5.73
CA ARG A 350 -28.67 -1.29 -6.00
C ARG A 350 -28.78 0.23 -5.92
N VAL A 351 -27.86 0.90 -5.23
CA VAL A 351 -27.87 2.36 -5.10
C VAL A 351 -27.43 3.02 -6.41
N THR A 352 -26.36 2.50 -7.01
CA THR A 352 -25.78 3.08 -8.24
C THR A 352 -26.17 2.36 -9.53
N GLY A 353 -26.61 1.10 -9.42
CA GLY A 353 -26.82 0.20 -10.56
C GLY A 353 -25.53 -0.44 -11.10
N GLU A 354 -24.36 -0.17 -10.49
CA GLU A 354 -23.08 -0.75 -10.91
C GLU A 354 -23.09 -2.28 -10.76
N ARG A 355 -22.48 -2.99 -11.71
CA ARG A 355 -22.30 -4.44 -11.69
C ARG A 355 -20.81 -4.76 -11.70
N GLY A 356 -20.34 -5.56 -10.74
CA GLY A 356 -18.90 -5.79 -10.61
C GLY A 356 -18.53 -6.91 -9.65
N ALA A 357 -17.29 -7.36 -9.77
CA ALA A 357 -16.65 -8.33 -8.89
C ALA A 357 -15.19 -7.90 -8.66
N LEU A 358 -14.65 -8.11 -7.46
CA LEU A 358 -13.24 -7.80 -7.15
C LEU A 358 -12.30 -8.61 -8.05
N LEU A 359 -12.63 -9.87 -8.35
CA LEU A 359 -11.76 -10.76 -9.14
C LEU A 359 -12.13 -10.81 -10.64
N GLY A 360 -13.19 -10.12 -11.06
CA GLY A 360 -13.75 -10.28 -12.42
C GLY A 360 -12.75 -9.96 -13.55
N ARG A 361 -11.90 -8.93 -13.38
CA ARG A 361 -10.87 -8.60 -14.38
C ARG A 361 -9.78 -9.66 -14.49
N LEU A 362 -9.41 -10.28 -13.37
CA LEU A 362 -8.39 -11.34 -13.32
C LEU A 362 -8.93 -12.66 -13.89
N GLU A 363 -10.20 -12.98 -13.61
CA GLU A 363 -10.86 -14.15 -14.15
C GLU A 363 -10.92 -14.09 -15.69
N ALA A 364 -11.37 -12.96 -16.24
CA ALA A 364 -11.43 -12.74 -17.69
C ALA A 364 -10.05 -12.82 -18.38
N ARG A 365 -8.96 -12.62 -17.64
CA ARG A 365 -7.58 -12.71 -18.14
C ARG A 365 -6.88 -14.03 -17.82
N GLY A 366 -7.49 -14.92 -17.03
CA GLY A 366 -6.85 -16.15 -16.59
C GLY A 366 -5.68 -15.96 -15.60
N THR A 367 -5.61 -14.83 -14.91
CA THR A 367 -4.49 -14.43 -14.04
C THR A 367 -4.82 -14.48 -12.55
N LEU A 368 -5.87 -15.21 -12.16
CA LEU A 368 -6.30 -15.37 -10.78
C LEU A 368 -5.21 -16.02 -9.88
N PRO A 369 -4.80 -15.37 -8.78
CA PRO A 369 -4.07 -16.03 -7.71
C PRO A 369 -5.01 -16.82 -6.79
N LYS A 370 -4.46 -17.66 -5.90
CA LYS A 370 -5.17 -18.11 -4.70
C LYS A 370 -5.23 -16.95 -3.71
N VAL A 371 -6.41 -16.62 -3.18
CA VAL A 371 -6.59 -15.48 -2.26
C VAL A 371 -6.93 -15.99 -0.88
N VAL A 372 -6.20 -15.53 0.12
CA VAL A 372 -6.54 -15.69 1.54
C VAL A 372 -6.81 -14.32 2.12
N THR A 373 -8.06 -14.09 2.52
CA THR A 373 -8.42 -12.90 3.28
C THR A 373 -8.63 -13.29 4.73
N THR A 374 -7.97 -12.57 5.64
CA THR A 374 -8.12 -12.76 7.08
C THR A 374 -8.53 -11.43 7.69
N ASN A 375 -9.56 -11.44 8.53
CA ASN A 375 -10.01 -10.27 9.29
C ASN A 375 -10.13 -10.62 10.77
N THR A 376 -10.11 -9.60 11.61
CA THR A 376 -10.40 -9.70 13.04
C THR A 376 -11.79 -9.13 13.33
N ALA A 377 -12.22 -9.13 14.59
CA ALA A 377 -13.44 -8.43 14.98
C ALA A 377 -13.36 -6.92 14.66
N ALA A 378 -12.17 -6.32 14.69
CA ALA A 378 -12.00 -4.88 14.40
C ALA A 378 -12.44 -4.50 12.98
N GLU A 379 -12.15 -5.33 11.97
CA GLU A 379 -12.55 -5.03 10.59
C GLU A 379 -14.06 -5.21 10.36
N TYR A 380 -14.74 -6.05 11.15
CA TYR A 380 -16.20 -6.11 11.09
C TYR A 380 -16.86 -4.84 11.65
N TRP A 381 -16.31 -4.27 12.72
CA TRP A 381 -16.84 -3.04 13.32
C TRP A 381 -16.45 -1.76 12.59
N ARG A 382 -15.26 -1.71 11.96
CA ARG A 382 -14.70 -0.48 11.37
C ARG A 382 -14.33 -0.58 9.89
N GLY A 383 -14.11 -1.78 9.38
CA GLY A 383 -13.58 -2.03 8.03
C GLY A 383 -14.63 -2.52 7.04
N ASP A 384 -15.90 -2.52 7.42
CA ASP A 384 -17.03 -3.02 6.63
C ASP A 384 -16.82 -4.48 6.16
N ALA A 385 -16.12 -5.31 6.95
CA ALA A 385 -15.69 -6.63 6.53
C ALA A 385 -16.83 -7.58 6.12
N SER A 386 -18.05 -7.37 6.60
CA SER A 386 -19.22 -8.15 6.17
C SER A 386 -19.44 -8.07 4.65
N LEU A 387 -19.19 -6.91 4.04
CA LEU A 387 -19.41 -6.67 2.61
C LEU A 387 -18.54 -7.53 1.68
N ILE A 388 -17.53 -8.25 2.20
CA ILE A 388 -16.76 -9.19 1.37
C ILE A 388 -17.49 -10.53 1.18
N HIS A 389 -18.54 -10.79 1.97
CA HIS A 389 -19.30 -12.03 1.95
C HIS A 389 -20.83 -11.83 2.14
N THR A 390 -21.31 -10.60 2.01
CA THR A 390 -22.74 -10.26 1.94
C THR A 390 -22.98 -9.36 0.72
N ASP A 391 -24.24 -9.25 0.29
CA ASP A 391 -24.62 -8.18 -0.63
C ASP A 391 -24.51 -6.80 0.04
N VAL A 392 -24.57 -5.73 -0.76
CA VAL A 392 -24.43 -4.33 -0.28
C VAL A 392 -25.51 -3.98 0.75
N GLU A 393 -26.70 -4.55 0.62
CA GLU A 393 -27.83 -4.34 1.53
C GLU A 393 -27.73 -5.17 2.82
N GLY A 394 -26.79 -6.12 2.89
CA GLY A 394 -26.62 -7.02 4.04
C GLY A 394 -27.79 -7.98 4.26
N THR A 395 -28.56 -8.29 3.21
CA THR A 395 -29.75 -9.14 3.27
C THR A 395 -29.48 -10.61 2.90
N ARG A 396 -28.37 -10.89 2.22
CA ARG A 396 -27.97 -12.26 1.85
C ARG A 396 -26.48 -12.46 1.90
N ASP A 397 -26.09 -13.72 2.15
CA ASP A 397 -24.71 -14.15 2.01
C ASP A 397 -24.30 -14.25 0.54
N VAL A 398 -23.02 -13.98 0.28
CA VAL A 398 -22.36 -14.13 -1.02
C VAL A 398 -21.25 -15.14 -0.87
N ALA A 399 -21.34 -16.23 -1.63
CA ALA A 399 -20.30 -17.25 -1.64
C ALA A 399 -18.98 -16.67 -2.19
N PRO A 400 -17.84 -16.92 -1.52
CA PRO A 400 -16.54 -16.50 -2.03
C PRO A 400 -16.22 -17.22 -3.33
N HIS A 401 -15.43 -16.58 -4.18
CA HIS A 401 -14.93 -17.18 -5.41
C HIS A 401 -14.16 -18.48 -5.10
N PRO A 402 -14.17 -19.54 -5.95
CA PRO A 402 -13.47 -20.80 -5.65
C PRO A 402 -11.97 -20.68 -5.35
N GLN A 403 -11.32 -19.64 -5.86
CA GLN A 403 -9.91 -19.30 -5.59
C GLN A 403 -9.67 -18.57 -4.26
N ALA A 404 -10.73 -18.13 -3.58
CA ALA A 404 -10.66 -17.34 -2.36
C ALA A 404 -11.04 -18.16 -1.13
N ARG A 405 -10.40 -17.83 0.00
CA ARG A 405 -10.78 -18.30 1.34
C ARG A 405 -10.83 -17.11 2.28
N LEU A 406 -11.91 -17.03 3.06
CA LEU A 406 -12.16 -15.96 4.01
C LEU A 406 -12.09 -16.55 5.42
N TYR A 407 -11.32 -15.92 6.30
CA TYR A 407 -11.16 -16.34 7.69
C TYR A 407 -11.36 -15.17 8.64
N LEU A 408 -11.99 -15.46 9.79
CA LEU A 408 -12.17 -14.52 10.89
C LEU A 408 -11.38 -15.00 12.11
N PHE A 409 -10.51 -14.15 12.63
CA PHE A 409 -9.94 -14.26 13.97
C PHE A 409 -10.89 -13.59 14.96
N ALA A 410 -11.83 -14.39 15.48
CA ALA A 410 -12.87 -13.92 16.38
C ALA A 410 -12.28 -13.34 17.69
N GLY A 411 -12.92 -12.31 18.23
CA GLY A 411 -12.54 -11.68 19.51
C GLY A 411 -11.18 -10.96 19.51
N SER A 412 -10.54 -10.81 18.35
CA SER A 412 -9.20 -10.20 18.24
C SER A 412 -9.27 -8.71 17.88
N GLN A 413 -8.28 -7.96 18.36
CA GLN A 413 -8.03 -6.56 18.00
C GLN A 413 -7.41 -6.44 16.61
N HIS A 414 -7.37 -5.21 16.05
CA HIS A 414 -6.79 -4.87 14.75
C HIS A 414 -5.36 -5.40 14.55
N THR A 415 -4.58 -5.38 15.62
CA THR A 415 -3.25 -6.01 15.71
C THR A 415 -3.14 -6.70 17.06
N PRO A 416 -2.33 -7.77 17.17
CA PRO A 416 -2.03 -8.36 18.47
C PRO A 416 -1.49 -7.29 19.44
N GLY A 417 -2.02 -7.28 20.67
CA GLY A 417 -1.47 -6.46 21.75
C GLY A 417 -0.12 -7.01 22.23
N THR A 418 0.60 -6.22 23.03
CA THR A 418 1.81 -6.67 23.70
C THR A 418 1.48 -7.29 25.05
N LEU A 419 2.28 -8.28 25.48
CA LEU A 419 2.25 -8.82 26.83
C LEU A 419 3.61 -8.60 27.51
N PRO A 420 3.66 -7.98 28.70
CA PRO A 420 2.52 -7.42 29.43
C PRO A 420 1.87 -6.24 28.66
N PRO A 421 0.60 -5.91 28.94
CA PRO A 421 -0.01 -4.70 28.41
C PRO A 421 0.89 -3.49 28.70
N PRO A 422 1.03 -2.53 27.78
CA PRO A 422 1.74 -1.29 28.10
C PRO A 422 1.01 -0.58 29.25
N ASP A 423 1.74 0.24 30.01
CA ASP A 423 1.10 1.16 30.96
C ASP A 423 0.03 1.96 30.18
N ALA A 424 -1.17 2.09 30.75
CA ALA A 424 -2.27 2.73 30.07
C ALA A 424 -1.90 4.19 29.72
N ASP A 425 -2.00 4.53 28.43
CA ASP A 425 -1.82 5.90 27.90
C ASP A 425 -2.88 6.88 28.45
#